data_AF-A0A6P7H0N3-F1
#
_entry.id   AF-A0A6P7H0N3-F1
#
_cell.length_a   1.000
_cell.length_b   1.000
_cell.length_c   1.000
_cell.angle_alpha   90.00
_cell.angle_beta   90.00
_cell.angle_gamma   90.00
#
_symmetry.space_group_name_H-M   'P 1'
#
loop_
_entity.id
_entity.type
_entity.pdbx_description
1 polymer ?
#
loop_
_entity_poly.entity_id
_entity_poly.type
_entity_poly.pdbx_seq_one_letter_code
_entity_poly.pdbx_strand_id
1 'polypeptide(L)'
;MFSKKKYFPVPKLYGTCGRMIVQENFGKAVNNIEKFSWYKRALVAYKILQGVQNFTENHEDFRLYLTDISPDNVVVDEDLNVSFIDMENAIIKKKTNTTEKVHYSNHDIDEYSFSPREICESDRSDHNIYGVCR
;
A
#
# COMPACT_ATOMS: atom_id res chain seq x y z
N MET A 1 -10.25 10.30 4.11
CA MET A 1 -8.82 10.57 3.90
C MET A 1 -8.00 9.53 4.65
N PHE A 2 -7.17 8.80 3.92
CA PHE A 2 -6.20 7.84 4.48
C PHE A 2 -5.15 8.63 5.27
N SER A 3 -4.98 8.34 6.56
CA SER A 3 -4.08 9.10 7.42
C SER A 3 -3.59 8.28 8.61
N LYS A 4 -2.41 8.62 9.14
CA LYS A 4 -1.83 8.01 10.34
C LYS A 4 -2.79 8.04 11.55
N LYS A 5 -3.57 9.12 11.69
CA LYS A 5 -4.59 9.26 12.75
C LYS A 5 -5.72 8.22 12.65
N LYS A 6 -5.99 7.73 11.45
CA LYS A 6 -6.95 6.65 11.18
C LYS A 6 -6.24 5.29 11.04
N TYR A 7 -5.05 5.15 11.63
CA TYR A 7 -4.26 3.92 11.64
C TYR A 7 -3.81 3.41 10.27
N PHE A 8 -3.83 4.25 9.22
CA PHE A 8 -3.21 3.89 7.94
C PHE A 8 -1.69 4.04 8.04
N PRO A 9 -0.92 3.14 7.39
CA PRO A 9 0.54 3.13 7.44
C PRO A 9 1.14 4.20 6.52
N VAL A 10 0.79 5.47 6.73
CA VAL A 10 1.28 6.61 5.93
C VAL A 10 1.96 7.63 6.84
N PRO A 11 2.92 8.41 6.34
CA PRO A 11 3.56 9.45 7.14
C PRO A 11 2.54 10.46 7.67
N LYS A 12 2.81 11.02 8.84
CA LYS A 12 2.01 12.15 9.33
C LYS A 12 2.23 13.37 8.42
N LEU A 13 1.15 13.89 7.85
CA LEU A 13 1.14 15.18 7.15
C LEU A 13 1.19 16.33 8.17
N TYR A 14 2.14 17.24 8.03
CA TYR A 14 2.24 18.46 8.84
C TYR A 14 1.60 19.67 8.17
N GLY A 15 1.65 19.74 6.83
CA GLY A 15 1.01 20.82 6.08
C GLY A 15 1.44 20.84 4.62
N THR A 16 0.83 21.76 3.87
CA THR A 16 1.14 21.99 2.45
C THR A 16 1.26 23.49 2.17
N CYS A 17 2.09 23.85 1.20
CA CYS A 17 2.25 25.23 0.72
C CYS A 17 2.49 25.23 -0.79
N GLY A 18 1.47 25.54 -1.58
CA GLY A 18 1.54 25.40 -3.04
C GLY A 18 1.82 23.95 -3.44
N ARG A 19 2.96 23.71 -4.11
CA ARG A 19 3.43 22.35 -4.50
C ARG A 19 4.30 21.66 -3.45
N MET A 20 4.53 22.30 -2.30
CA MET A 20 5.33 21.73 -1.22
C MET A 20 4.44 20.96 -0.25
N ILE A 21 4.86 19.76 0.11
CA ILE A 21 4.25 18.91 1.14
C ILE A 21 5.30 18.70 2.23
N VAL A 22 4.91 18.95 3.49
CA VAL A 22 5.75 18.70 4.65
C VAL A 22 5.16 17.51 5.40
N GLN A 23 5.93 16.43 5.47
CA GLN A 23 5.51 15.17 6.09
C GLN A 23 6.58 14.64 7.05
N GLU A 24 6.17 13.72 7.91
CA GLU A 24 7.05 12.99 8.82
C GLU A 24 8.18 12.26 8.09
N ASN A 25 9.41 12.43 8.59
CA ASN A 25 10.53 11.58 8.20
C ASN A 25 10.42 10.25 8.95
N PHE A 26 9.84 9.24 8.31
CA PHE A 26 9.47 8.00 8.97
C PHE A 26 10.63 7.02 9.14
N GLY A 27 11.59 6.97 8.20
CA GLY A 27 12.64 5.97 8.25
C GLY A 27 13.36 5.78 6.92
N LYS A 28 13.93 4.59 6.71
CA LYS A 28 14.71 4.24 5.52
C LYS A 28 13.92 3.30 4.61
N ALA A 29 14.11 3.42 3.30
CA ALA A 29 13.50 2.50 2.32
C ALA A 29 13.88 1.04 2.59
N VAL A 30 12.98 0.11 2.26
CA VAL A 30 13.21 -1.33 2.44
C VAL A 30 14.10 -1.94 1.35
N ASN A 31 14.59 -1.15 0.40
CA ASN A 31 15.56 -1.57 -0.62
C ASN A 31 16.89 -2.15 -0.08
N ASN A 32 17.19 -1.98 1.21
CA ASN A 32 18.36 -2.54 1.90
C ASN A 32 17.99 -3.62 2.95
N ILE A 33 16.80 -4.20 2.85
CA ILE A 33 16.27 -5.16 3.84
C ILE A 33 17.07 -6.47 3.90
N GLU A 34 17.88 -6.78 2.89
CA GLU A 34 18.78 -7.95 2.86
C GLU A 34 19.81 -7.94 4.00
N LYS A 35 20.14 -6.75 4.54
CA LYS A 35 21.05 -6.59 5.68
C LYS A 35 20.40 -6.96 7.02
N PHE A 36 19.08 -7.14 7.06
CA PHE A 36 18.35 -7.44 8.28
C PHE A 36 18.42 -8.94 8.57
N SER A 37 18.38 -9.31 9.86
CA SER A 37 18.25 -10.72 10.24
C SER A 37 16.95 -11.30 9.70
N TRP A 38 16.91 -12.61 9.47
CA TRP A 38 15.71 -13.28 8.93
C TRP A 38 14.43 -12.93 9.68
N TYR A 39 14.47 -12.93 11.02
CA TYR A 39 13.32 -12.60 11.86
C TYR A 39 12.83 -11.16 11.61
N LYS A 40 13.75 -10.19 11.52
CA LYS A 40 13.39 -8.80 11.23
C LYS A 40 12.76 -8.66 9.83
N ARG A 41 13.29 -9.38 8.84
CA ARG A 41 12.71 -9.40 7.48
C ARG A 41 11.29 -9.97 7.48
N ALA A 42 11.07 -11.09 8.17
CA ALA A 42 9.76 -11.71 8.31
C ALA A 42 8.75 -10.78 8.99
N LEU A 43 9.17 -10.08 10.05
CA LEU A 43 8.31 -9.13 10.76
C LEU A 43 7.94 -7.91 9.88
N VAL A 44 8.91 -7.36 9.15
CA VAL A 44 8.65 -6.26 8.21
C VAL A 44 7.69 -6.69 7.10
N ALA A 45 7.92 -7.86 6.49
CA ALA A 45 7.02 -8.41 5.47
C ALA A 45 5.59 -8.59 5.99
N TYR A 46 5.44 -9.10 7.22
CA TYR A 46 4.13 -9.20 7.88
C TYR A 46 3.45 -7.84 8.04
N LYS A 47 4.18 -6.81 8.50
CA LYS A 47 3.64 -5.45 8.66
C LYS A 47 3.30 -4.80 7.31
N ILE A 48 4.05 -5.08 6.25
CA ILE A 48 3.72 -4.67 4.87
C ILE A 48 2.37 -5.27 4.46
N LEU A 49 2.19 -6.58 4.63
CA LEU A 49 0.93 -7.28 4.33
C LEU A 49 -0.26 -6.72 5.10
N GLN A 50 -0.09 -6.47 6.41
CA GLN A 50 -1.13 -5.79 7.21
C GLN A 50 -1.44 -4.40 6.67
N GLY A 51 -0.42 -3.64 6.27
CA GLY A 51 -0.55 -2.30 5.73
C GLY A 51 -1.36 -2.26 4.43
N VAL A 52 -1.04 -3.14 3.48
CA VAL A 52 -1.80 -3.21 2.22
C VAL A 52 -3.22 -3.73 2.40
N GLN A 53 -3.44 -4.66 3.33
CA GLN A 53 -4.78 -5.12 3.67
C GLN A 53 -5.62 -3.99 4.28
N ASN A 54 -5.02 -3.14 5.13
CA ASN A 54 -5.66 -1.99 5.73
C ASN A 54 -6.16 -1.00 4.66
N PHE A 55 -5.35 -0.73 3.61
CA PHE A 55 -5.78 0.11 2.48
C PHE A 55 -6.98 -0.44 1.71
N THR A 56 -7.09 -1.76 1.59
CA THR A 56 -8.21 -2.40 0.89
C THR A 56 -9.47 -2.47 1.77
N GLU A 57 -9.32 -2.77 3.06
CA GLU A 57 -10.46 -3.21 3.88
C GLU A 57 -10.92 -2.23 4.96
N ASN A 58 -10.05 -1.40 5.52
CA ASN A 58 -10.39 -0.72 6.79
C ASN A 58 -10.99 0.68 6.64
N HIS A 59 -10.98 1.28 5.44
CA HIS A 59 -11.73 2.52 5.23
C HIS A 59 -13.22 2.21 5.11
N GLU A 60 -14.08 2.99 5.77
CA GLU A 60 -15.54 2.77 5.81
C GLU A 60 -16.16 2.72 4.40
N ASP A 61 -15.89 3.73 3.58
CA ASP A 61 -16.54 3.86 2.27
C ASP A 61 -15.69 3.46 1.05
N PHE A 62 -14.38 3.30 1.22
CA PHE A 62 -13.45 3.23 0.09
C PHE A 62 -12.48 2.05 0.22
N ARG A 63 -11.97 1.61 -0.92
CA ARG A 63 -10.80 0.74 -1.07
C ARG A 63 -9.74 1.53 -1.83
N LEU A 64 -8.50 1.44 -1.39
CA LEU A 64 -7.37 2.08 -2.06
C LEU A 64 -6.46 1.01 -2.63
N TYR A 65 -6.19 1.09 -3.94
CA TYR A 65 -5.30 0.18 -4.64
C TYR A 65 -4.05 0.94 -5.09
N LEU A 66 -2.89 0.54 -4.59
CA LEU A 66 -1.60 1.18 -4.85
C LEU A 66 -1.04 0.64 -6.16
N THR A 67 -0.78 1.51 -7.14
CA THR A 67 -0.37 1.07 -8.48
C THR A 67 1.14 1.09 -8.70
N ASP A 68 1.88 1.76 -7.83
CA ASP A 68 3.34 1.89 -7.90
C ASP A 68 4.00 1.39 -6.60
N ILE A 69 3.77 0.10 -6.29
CA ILE A 69 4.40 -0.55 -5.14
C ILE A 69 5.81 -0.98 -5.54
N SER A 70 6.80 -0.46 -4.82
CA SER A 70 8.20 -0.86 -4.94
C SER A 70 8.90 -0.83 -3.59
N PRO A 71 10.05 -1.51 -3.42
CA PRO A 71 10.86 -1.41 -2.20
C PRO A 71 11.34 0.00 -1.85
N ASP A 72 11.36 0.92 -2.81
CA ASP A 72 11.74 2.32 -2.59
C ASP A 72 10.57 3.15 -2.00
N ASN A 73 9.33 2.72 -2.25
CA ASN A 73 8.11 3.41 -1.82
C ASN A 73 7.61 2.94 -0.44
N VAL A 74 8.32 2.00 0.19
CA VAL A 74 8.04 1.48 1.53
C VAL A 74 9.23 1.75 2.43
N VAL A 75 8.99 2.38 3.58
CA VAL A 75 10.02 2.74 4.55
C VAL A 75 9.80 2.05 5.89
N VAL A 76 10.90 1.81 6.60
CA VAL A 76 10.96 1.18 7.91
C VAL A 76 11.73 2.05 8.91
N ASP A 77 11.18 2.18 10.11
CA ASP A 77 11.84 2.85 11.25
C ASP A 77 12.70 1.88 12.09
N GLU A 78 13.34 2.38 13.15
CA GLU A 78 14.19 1.57 14.03
C GLU A 78 13.41 0.50 14.81
N ASP A 79 12.12 0.74 15.06
CA ASP A 79 11.17 -0.16 15.73
C ASP A 79 10.49 -1.15 14.75
N LEU A 80 10.98 -1.21 13.51
CA LEU A 80 10.48 -2.06 12.44
C LEU A 80 9.02 -1.75 12.05
N ASN A 81 8.51 -0.56 12.32
CA ASN A 81 7.23 -0.12 11.78
C ASN A 81 7.37 0.22 10.30
N VAL A 82 6.26 0.14 9.58
CA VAL A 82 6.24 0.29 8.12
C VAL A 82 5.37 1.48 7.74
N SER A 83 5.82 2.24 6.75
CA SER A 83 5.01 3.27 6.11
C SER A 83 5.18 3.28 4.59
N PHE A 84 4.12 3.65 3.88
CA PHE A 84 4.08 3.82 2.43
C PHE A 84 4.19 5.32 2.14
N ILE A 85 5.25 5.71 1.43
CA ILE A 85 5.63 7.13 1.25
C ILE A 85 5.27 7.69 -0.12
N ASP A 86 5.08 6.81 -1.11
CA ASP A 86 4.61 7.18 -2.43
C ASP A 86 3.22 6.61 -2.68
N MET A 87 2.30 7.50 -2.98
CA MET A 87 0.89 7.20 -3.25
C MET A 87 0.36 8.10 -4.37
N GLU A 88 1.25 8.65 -5.21
CA GLU A 88 0.84 9.61 -6.24
C GLU A 88 -0.06 8.95 -7.31
N ASN A 89 0.17 7.66 -7.56
CA ASN A 89 -0.62 6.83 -8.45
C ASN A 89 -1.35 5.76 -7.62
N ALA A 90 -2.67 5.90 -7.49
CA ALA A 90 -3.53 4.93 -6.81
C ALA A 90 -4.96 4.96 -7.36
N ILE A 91 -5.65 3.83 -7.31
CA ILE A 91 -7.06 3.72 -7.65
C ILE A 91 -7.88 3.77 -6.36
N ILE A 92 -8.80 4.73 -6.28
CA ILE A 92 -9.77 4.82 -5.19
C ILE A 92 -11.11 4.27 -5.70
N LYS A 93 -11.61 3.23 -5.03
CA LYS A 93 -12.90 2.61 -5.37
C LYS A 93 -13.87 2.72 -4.20
N LYS A 94 -15.11 3.14 -4.46
CA LYS A 94 -16.18 3.12 -3.45
C LYS A 94 -16.63 1.69 -3.17
N LYS A 95 -16.84 1.36 -1.89
CA LYS A 95 -17.42 0.07 -1.49
C LYS A 95 -18.90 0.00 -1.89
N THR A 96 -19.28 -1.15 -2.44
CA THR A 96 -20.63 -1.50 -2.89
C THR A 96 -21.18 -2.64 -2.03
N ASN A 97 -22.50 -2.67 -1.84
CA ASN A 97 -23.20 -3.74 -1.08
C ASN A 97 -23.68 -4.88 -2.01
N THR A 98 -23.08 -5.03 -3.19
CA THR A 98 -23.47 -6.00 -4.21
C THR A 98 -22.76 -7.34 -4.02
N THR A 99 -23.25 -8.39 -4.69
CA THR A 99 -22.64 -9.73 -4.72
C THR A 99 -21.16 -9.64 -5.09
N GLU A 100 -20.26 -10.05 -4.19
CA GLU A 100 -18.80 -9.84 -4.27
C GLU A 100 -18.20 -10.40 -5.58
N LYS A 101 -18.11 -9.58 -6.63
CA LYS A 101 -17.24 -9.88 -7.77
C LYS A 101 -15.80 -9.63 -7.34
N VAL A 102 -15.01 -10.69 -7.17
CA VAL A 102 -13.59 -10.59 -6.80
C VAL A 102 -12.71 -10.65 -8.04
N HIS A 103 -11.78 -9.71 -8.18
CA HIS A 103 -10.70 -9.74 -9.15
C HIS A 103 -9.44 -10.34 -8.52
N TYR A 104 -8.84 -11.30 -9.21
CA TYR A 104 -7.55 -11.89 -8.87
C TYR A 104 -6.52 -11.46 -9.91
N SER A 105 -5.40 -10.93 -9.43
CA SER A 105 -4.34 -10.40 -10.28
C SER A 105 -3.68 -11.50 -11.10
N ASN A 106 -3.37 -11.24 -12.36
CA ASN A 106 -2.73 -12.24 -13.23
C ASN A 106 -1.27 -12.49 -12.80
N HIS A 107 -0.84 -13.75 -12.84
CA HIS A 107 0.51 -14.19 -12.45
C HIS A 107 1.52 -14.18 -13.59
N ASP A 108 1.15 -13.70 -14.78
CA ASP A 108 2.06 -13.66 -15.92
C ASP A 108 3.25 -12.72 -15.65
N ILE A 109 4.43 -13.29 -15.78
CA ILE A 109 5.71 -12.75 -15.29
C ILE A 109 6.18 -11.53 -16.10
N ASP A 110 5.63 -11.33 -17.30
CA ASP A 110 6.15 -10.36 -18.28
C ASP A 110 5.38 -9.05 -18.39
N GLU A 111 4.21 -8.90 -17.74
CA GLU A 111 3.44 -7.66 -17.80
C GLU A 111 3.51 -6.87 -16.49
N TYR A 112 4.04 -5.64 -16.57
CA TYR A 112 3.82 -4.58 -15.59
C TYR A 112 2.45 -3.94 -15.79
N SER A 113 1.39 -4.74 -15.85
CA SER A 113 0.06 -4.22 -16.14
C SER A 113 -0.93 -4.80 -15.13
N PHE A 114 -1.19 -4.03 -14.08
CA PHE A 114 -2.50 -4.12 -13.48
C PHE A 114 -3.49 -3.52 -14.48
N SER A 115 -4.70 -4.07 -14.55
CA SER A 115 -5.76 -3.50 -15.36
C SER A 115 -6.61 -2.57 -14.48
N PRO A 116 -6.56 -1.22 -14.68
CA PRO A 116 -7.45 -0.32 -13.96
C PRO A 116 -8.92 -0.71 -14.17
N ARG A 117 -9.24 -1.20 -15.37
CA ARG A 117 -10.57 -1.67 -15.73
C ARG A 117 -11.01 -2.86 -14.88
N GLU A 118 -10.20 -3.89 -14.76
CA GLU A 118 -10.56 -5.10 -13.98
C GLU A 118 -10.69 -4.79 -12.48
N ILE A 119 -9.82 -3.92 -11.95
CA ILE A 119 -9.92 -3.43 -10.56
C ILE A 119 -11.20 -2.59 -10.39
N CYS A 120 -11.55 -1.73 -11.35
CA CYS A 120 -12.74 -0.88 -11.24
C CYS A 120 -14.06 -1.64 -11.47
N GLU A 121 -14.07 -2.69 -12.30
CA GLU A 121 -15.24 -3.52 -12.60
C GLU A 121 -15.48 -4.65 -11.59
N SER A 122 -14.58 -4.87 -10.62
CA SER A 122 -14.72 -5.87 -9.54
C SER A 122 -15.02 -5.20 -8.21
N ASP A 123 -15.81 -5.79 -7.32
CA ASP A 123 -16.11 -5.19 -6.00
C ASP A 123 -14.88 -5.13 -5.09
N ARG A 124 -14.03 -6.15 -5.18
CA ARG A 124 -12.77 -6.29 -4.45
C ARG A 124 -11.70 -6.88 -5.37
N SER A 125 -10.46 -6.45 -5.19
CA SER A 125 -9.29 -7.04 -5.83
C SER A 125 -8.21 -7.40 -4.80
N ASP A 126 -7.44 -8.45 -5.08
CA ASP A 126 -6.20 -8.81 -4.36
C ASP A 126 -4.97 -7.96 -4.74
N HIS A 127 -5.13 -6.97 -5.63
CA HIS A 127 -4.03 -6.22 -6.26
C HIS A 127 -2.95 -5.74 -5.30
N ASN A 128 -3.30 -5.18 -4.14
CA ASN A 128 -2.28 -4.73 -3.21
C ASN A 128 -1.48 -5.88 -2.56
N ILE A 129 -2.14 -7.01 -2.29
CA ILE A 129 -1.48 -8.21 -1.75
C ILE A 129 -0.55 -8.78 -2.81
N TYR A 130 -1.04 -8.90 -4.04
CA TYR A 130 -0.22 -9.33 -5.17
C TYR A 130 0.99 -8.42 -5.37
N GLY A 131 0.79 -7.10 -5.37
CA GLY A 131 1.84 -6.11 -5.62
C GLY A 131 3.00 -6.13 -4.62
N VAL A 132 2.75 -6.47 -3.35
CA VAL A 132 3.83 -6.60 -2.35
C VAL A 132 4.45 -8.00 -2.30
N CYS A 133 3.87 -8.99 -2.96
CA CYS A 133 4.37 -10.38 -2.98
C CYS A 133 5.16 -10.72 -4.25
N ARG A 134 5.17 -9.84 -5.25
CA ARG A 134 5.98 -9.96 -6.47
C ARG A 134 7.43 -9.55 -6.18
#